data_AF-A0A920NZM2-F1
#
_entry.id   AF-A0A920NZM2-F1
#
_cell.length_a   1.000
_cell.length_b   1.000
_cell.length_c   1.000
_cell.angle_alpha   90.00
_cell.angle_beta   90.00
_cell.angle_gamma   90.00
#
_symmetry.space_group_name_H-M   'P 1'
#
loop_
_entity.id
_entity.type
_entity.pdbx_description
1 polymer ?
#
loop_
_entity_poly.entity_id
_entity_poly.type
_entity_poly.pdbx_seq_one_letter_code
_entity_poly.pdbx_strand_id
1 'polypeptide(L)' 'MSEEFKVEIVNPEKSFFVKNDVSEVVVPAFEGEMGILKDHISLFPF' A
#
# COMPACT_ATOMS: atom_id res chain seq x y z
N MET A 1 6.56 18.81 -3.96
CA MET A 1 6.63 18.02 -2.71
C MET A 1 6.41 16.58 -3.12
N SER A 2 7.36 15.68 -2.92
CA SER A 2 7.28 14.32 -3.49
C SER A 2 6.08 13.57 -2.93
N GLU A 3 5.13 13.19 -3.78
CA GLU A 3 3.90 12.45 -3.44
C GLU A 3 4.13 10.94 -3.32
N GLU A 4 5.39 10.52 -3.38
CA GLU A 4 5.81 9.12 -3.38
C GLU A 4 5.92 8.55 -1.96
N PHE A 5 5.56 7.28 -1.81
CA PHE A 5 5.71 6.50 -0.60
C PHE A 5 6.28 5.10 -0.87
N LYS A 6 6.83 4.48 0.18
CA LYS A 6 7.34 3.12 0.12
C LYS A 6 6.21 2.12 0.31
N VAL A 7 6.17 1.11 -0.54
CA VAL A 7 5.24 -0.03 -0.49
C VAL A 7 6.04 -1.31 -0.41
N GLU A 8 5.65 -2.17 0.51
CA GLU A 8 6.28 -3.47 0.70
C GLU A 8 5.19 -4.53 0.91
N ILE A 9 5.14 -5.52 0.00
CA ILE A 9 4.22 -6.66 0.06
C ILE A 9 5.04 -7.86 0.49
N VAL A 10 4.72 -8.39 1.66
CA VAL A 10 5.42 -9.52 2.28
C VAL A 10 4.44 -10.64 2.58
N ASN A 11 4.92 -11.87 2.53
CA ASN A 11 4.28 -12.99 3.21
C ASN A 11 5.15 -13.43 4.40
N PRO A 12 4.72 -14.41 5.21
CA PRO A 12 5.51 -14.92 6.32
C PRO A 12 6.89 -15.50 5.96
N GLU A 13 7.12 -15.85 4.69
CA GLU A 13 8.35 -16.51 4.22
C GLU A 13 9.34 -15.54 3.55
N LYS A 14 8.84 -14.53 2.82
CA LYS A 14 9.64 -13.58 2.03
C LYS A 14 8.87 -12.32 1.60
N SER A 15 9.61 -11.28 1.27
CA SER A 15 9.10 -10.10 0.56
C SER A 15 8.90 -10.41 -0.93
N PHE A 16 7.73 -10.07 -1.48
CA PHE A 16 7.38 -10.28 -2.89
C PHE A 16 7.56 -9.02 -3.72
N PHE A 17 7.33 -7.86 -3.11
CA PHE A 17 7.38 -6.58 -3.80
C PHE A 17 7.89 -5.51 -2.83
N VAL A 18 8.89 -4.74 -3.25
CA VAL A 18 9.41 -3.60 -2.50
C VAL A 18 9.65 -2.48 -3.50
N LYS A 19 8.97 -1.35 -3.31
CA LYS A 19 9.11 -0.18 -4.17
C LYS A 19 9.07 1.09 -3.34
N ASN A 20 9.92 2.07 -3.66
CA ASN A 20 10.09 3.29 -2.84
C ASN A 20 9.47 4.54 -3.51
N ASP A 21 9.06 4.41 -4.77
CA ASP A 21 8.60 5.43 -5.70
C ASP A 21 7.17 5.13 -6.16
N VAL A 22 6.25 4.99 -5.20
CA VAL A 22 4.83 4.70 -5.48
C VAL A 22 3.98 5.92 -5.14
N SER A 23 3.16 6.37 -6.08
CA SER A 23 2.22 7.50 -5.89
C SER A 23 0.84 7.05 -5.39
N GLU A 24 0.41 5.85 -5.77
CA GLU A 24 -0.87 5.26 -5.38
C GLU A 24 -0.79 3.74 -5.34
N VAL A 25 -1.59 3.12 -4.48
CA VAL A 25 -1.77 1.67 -4.43
C VAL A 25 -3.26 1.37 -4.44
N VAL A 26 -3.68 0.44 -5.29
CA VAL A 26 -5.05 -0.09 -5.30
C VAL A 26 -5.00 -1.54 -4.85
N VAL A 27 -5.75 -1.88 -3.81
CA VAL A 27 -5.87 -3.25 -3.28
C VAL A 27 -7.34 -3.68 -3.23
N PRO A 28 -7.62 -4.97 -3.48
CA PRO A 28 -8.94 -5.52 -3.21
C PRO A 28 -9.14 -5.62 -1.68
N ALA A 29 -10.28 -5.14 -1.20
CA ALA A 29 -10.73 -5.23 0.19
C ALA A 29 -12.12 -5.89 0.24
N PHE A 30 -12.59 -6.22 1.44
CA PHE A 30 -13.88 -6.91 1.62
C PHE A 30 -15.07 -6.09 1.10
N GLU A 31 -15.05 -4.77 1.29
CA GLU A 31 -16.11 -3.86 0.85
C GLU A 31 -15.97 -3.39 -0.61
N GLY A 32 -14.88 -3.75 -1.30
CA GLY A 32 -14.59 -3.31 -2.67
C GLY A 32 -13.11 -2.98 -2.88
N GLU A 33 -12.80 -2.20 -3.92
CA GLU A 33 -11.44 -1.74 -4.16
C GLU A 33 -11.08 -0.56 -3.24
N MET A 34 -9.89 -0.60 -2.65
CA MET A 34 -9.39 0.45 -1.77
C MET A 34 -8.13 1.08 -2.36
N GLY A 35 -8.16 2.41 -2.51
CA GLY A 35 -7.01 3.21 -2.92
C GLY A 35 -6.28 3.81 -1.72
N ILE A 36 -4.95 3.63 -1.67
CA ILE A 36 -4.06 4.19 -0.66
C ILE A 36 -3.16 5.24 -1.33
N LEU A 37 -3.18 6.45 -0.77
CA LEU A 37 -2.34 7.59 -1.16
C LEU A 37 -1.42 7.97 -0.01
N LYS A 38 -0.45 8.85 -0.27
CA LYS A 38 0.56 9.28 0.71
C LYS A 38 -0.01 9.81 2.04
N ASP A 39 -1.13 10.53 1.99
CA ASP A 39 -1.76 11.15 3.16
C ASP A 39 -2.94 10.33 3.72
N HIS A 40 -3.00 9.03 3.40
CA HIS A 40 -4.00 8.13 3.97
C HIS A 40 -3.78 7.96 5.49
N ILE A 41 -4.88 7.84 6.25
CA ILE A 41 -4.81 7.61 7.69
C ILE A 41 -4.16 6.24 7.97
N SER A 42 -3.46 6.10 9.09
CA SER A 42 -3.03 4.79 9.57
C SER A 42 -4.25 3.91 9.85
N LEU A 43 -4.42 2.86 9.06
CA LEU A 43 -5.53 1.91 9.16
C LEU A 43 -4.97 0.49 9.22
N PHE A 44 -5.57 -0.34 10.07
CA PHE A 44 -5.42 -1.79 10.02
C PHE A 44 -6.70 -2.37 9.45
N PRO A 45 -6.80 -2.55 8.12
CA PRO A 45 -7.99 -3.14 7.51
C PRO A 45 -8.11 -4.62 7.89
N PHE A 46 -9.35 -5.08 8.04
CA PHE A 46 -9.71 -6.47 8.34
C PHE A 46 -10.20 -7.20 7.09
#